data_AF-A0A2V4WT64-F1
#
_entry.id   AF-A0A2V4WT64-F1
#
_cell.length_a   1.000
_cell.length_b   1.000
_cell.length_c   1.000
_cell.angle_alpha   90.00
_cell.angle_beta   90.00
_cell.angle_gamma   90.00
#
_symmetry.space_group_name_H-M   'P 1'
#
loop_
_entity.id
_entity.type
_entity.pdbx_description
1 polymer ?
#
loop_
_entity_poly.entity_id
_entity_poly.type
_entity_poly.pdbx_seq_one_letter_code
_entity_poly.pdbx_strand_id
1 'polypeptide(L)'
;MNATHVSTMIFSDDQLKAESKMNELIRYLPEKTIIRRKKDYVKTVLGTYQAKKYSDNCRGLRYQEVYIDKTLWDNAYDVSVIIMKLRPPCFDERNTSEKYNWKDYVHFF
;
A
#
# COMPACT_ATOMS: atom_id res chain seq x y z
N MET A 1 16.73 6.03 -10.68
CA MET A 1 16.30 4.90 -9.83
C MET A 1 14.87 4.54 -10.20
N ASN A 2 14.63 3.29 -10.63
CA ASN A 2 13.28 2.81 -10.95
C ASN A 2 12.58 2.41 -9.65
N ALA A 3 11.41 2.98 -9.37
CA ALA A 3 10.63 2.62 -8.19
C ALA A 3 9.89 1.29 -8.43
N THR A 4 9.72 0.48 -7.37
CA THR A 4 8.84 -0.69 -7.44
C THR A 4 7.39 -0.22 -7.29
N HIS A 5 6.57 -0.51 -8.29
CA HIS A 5 5.14 -0.21 -8.28
C HIS A 5 4.38 -1.34 -7.60
N VAL A 6 3.58 -0.99 -6.61
CA VAL A 6 2.73 -1.89 -5.84
C VAL A 6 1.29 -1.40 -5.93
N SER A 7 0.30 -2.28 -6.01
CA SER A 7 -1.10 -1.81 -6.01
C SER A 7 -1.49 -1.28 -4.63
N THR A 8 -1.35 -2.11 -3.61
CA THR A 8 -1.75 -1.81 -2.23
C THR A 8 -0.57 -2.01 -1.27
N MET A 9 -0.21 -0.95 -0.54
CA MET A 9 0.76 -1.02 0.55
C MET A 9 0.07 -1.04 1.91
N ILE A 10 0.63 -1.78 2.86
CA ILE A 10 0.17 -1.82 4.24
C ILE A 10 1.36 -1.49 5.13
N PHE A 11 1.23 -0.44 5.95
CA PHE A 11 2.23 -0.01 6.91
C PHE A 11 1.73 -0.12 8.34
N SER A 12 2.63 -0.57 9.21
CA SER A 12 2.45 -0.55 10.66
C SER A 12 3.79 -0.30 11.36
N ASP A 13 3.75 0.02 12.65
CA ASP A 13 4.90 0.01 13.55
C ASP A 13 5.42 -1.41 13.82
N ASP A 14 4.61 -2.43 13.54
CA ASP A 14 4.93 -3.84 13.71
C ASP A 14 4.68 -4.66 12.42
N GLN A 15 5.62 -5.55 12.09
CA GLN A 15 5.54 -6.34 10.86
C GLN A 15 4.38 -7.35 10.90
N LEU A 16 4.09 -7.96 12.05
CA LEU A 16 3.00 -8.93 12.17
C LEU A 16 1.64 -8.25 12.07
N LYS A 17 1.49 -7.04 12.60
CA LYS A 17 0.27 -6.23 12.41
C LYS A 17 0.02 -5.90 10.94
N ALA A 18 1.05 -5.45 10.21
CA ALA A 18 0.94 -5.17 8.78
C ALA A 18 0.56 -6.44 7.98
N GLU A 19 1.19 -7.58 8.28
CA GLU A 19 0.89 -8.86 7.65
C GLU A 19 -0.52 -9.37 7.99
N SER A 20 -0.95 -9.20 9.24
CA SER A 20 -2.30 -9.54 9.68
C SER A 20 -3.35 -8.76 8.89
N LYS A 21 -3.15 -7.44 8.73
CA LYS A 21 -4.06 -6.61 7.93
C LYS A 21 -4.04 -7.00 6.46
N MET A 22 -2.87 -7.29 5.88
CA MET A 22 -2.79 -7.81 4.52
C MET A 22 -3.59 -9.11 4.37
N ASN A 23 -3.43 -10.06 5.30
CA ASN A 23 -4.17 -11.32 5.30
C ASN A 23 -5.68 -11.13 5.45
N GLU A 24 -6.12 -10.16 6.25
CA GLU A 24 -7.53 -9.76 6.35
C GLU A 24 -8.06 -9.28 4.99
N LEU A 25 -7.35 -8.38 4.32
CA LEU A 25 -7.74 -7.85 3.01
C LEU A 25 -7.83 -8.95 1.94
N ILE A 26 -6.84 -9.84 1.89
CA ILE A 26 -6.80 -10.89 0.86
C ILE A 26 -7.73 -12.06 1.16
N ARG A 27 -8.22 -12.22 2.40
CA ARG A 27 -9.14 -13.32 2.77
C ARG A 27 -10.44 -13.28 1.97
N TYR A 28 -10.86 -12.09 1.54
CA TYR A 28 -12.07 -11.90 0.75
C TYR A 28 -11.86 -12.11 -0.76
N LEU A 29 -10.62 -12.29 -1.20
CA LEU A 29 -10.31 -12.56 -2.60
C LEU A 29 -10.49 -14.05 -2.93
N PRO A 30 -11.06 -14.40 -4.08
CA PRO A 30 -11.15 -15.80 -4.50
C PRO A 30 -9.74 -16.40 -4.65
N GLU A 31 -9.48 -17.59 -4.10
CA GLU A 31 -8.13 -18.19 -4.13
C GLU A 31 -7.53 -18.30 -5.53
N LYS A 32 -8.37 -18.58 -6.55
CA LYS A 32 -7.98 -18.62 -7.97
C LYS A 32 -7.36 -17.32 -8.50
N THR A 33 -7.54 -16.20 -7.78
CA THR A 33 -6.96 -14.90 -8.15
C THR A 33 -5.52 -14.72 -7.66
N ILE A 34 -5.06 -15.56 -6.73
CA ILE A 34 -3.73 -15.47 -6.13
C ILE A 34 -2.70 -16.17 -7.03
N ILE A 35 -1.77 -15.38 -7.59
CA ILE A 35 -0.68 -15.87 -8.44
C ILE A 35 0.51 -16.29 -7.58
N ARG A 36 0.81 -15.54 -6.52
CA ARG A 36 1.95 -15.81 -5.64
C ARG A 36 1.68 -15.30 -4.24
N ARG A 37 2.02 -16.08 -3.22
CA ARG A 37 1.92 -15.70 -1.81
C ARG A 37 3.24 -15.89 -1.09
N LYS A 38 3.62 -14.89 -0.31
CA LYS A 38 4.71 -14.88 0.68
C LYS A 38 4.17 -14.25 1.96
N LYS A 39 4.96 -14.29 3.03
CA LYS A 39 4.59 -13.77 4.35
C LYS A 39 4.17 -12.29 4.30
N ASP A 40 4.95 -11.46 3.61
CA ASP A 40 4.79 -10.00 3.54
C ASP A 40 4.35 -9.49 2.15
N TYR A 41 3.99 -10.40 1.24
CA TYR A 41 3.72 -10.08 -0.15
C TYR A 41 2.73 -11.05 -0.79
N VAL A 42 1.74 -10.51 -1.49
CA VAL A 42 0.78 -11.28 -2.28
C VAL A 42 0.63 -10.66 -3.66
N LYS A 43 0.83 -11.47 -4.71
CA LYS A 43 0.51 -11.11 -6.09
C LYS A 43 -0.79 -11.77 -6.48
N THR A 44 -1.72 -10.98 -6.98
CA THR A 44 -2.99 -11.43 -7.55
C THR A 44 -3.09 -11.04 -9.02
N VAL A 45 -4.14 -11.50 -9.70
CA VAL A 45 -4.48 -11.04 -11.06
C VAL A 45 -4.88 -9.56 -11.11
N LEU A 46 -5.37 -9.00 -10.00
CA LEU A 46 -5.85 -7.62 -9.90
C LEU A 46 -4.73 -6.65 -9.49
N GLY A 47 -3.71 -7.13 -8.79
CA GLY A 47 -2.68 -6.28 -8.23
C GLY A 47 -1.78 -6.96 -7.22
N THR A 48 -0.88 -6.17 -6.63
CA THR A 48 0.05 -6.62 -5.60
C THR A 48 -0.28 -5.99 -4.25
N TYR A 49 -0.25 -6.80 -3.21
CA TYR A 49 -0.34 -6.39 -1.81
C TYR A 49 1.01 -6.60 -1.15
N GLN A 50 1.47 -5.62 -0.39
CA GLN A 50 2.73 -5.74 0.34
C GLN A 50 2.64 -5.10 1.73
N ALA A 51 3.06 -5.85 2.74
CA ALA A 51 3.00 -5.47 4.15
C ALA A 51 4.40 -5.18 4.67
N LYS A 52 4.60 -4.00 5.27
CA LYS A 52 5.91 -3.59 5.81
C LYS A 52 5.78 -2.87 7.14
N LYS A 53 6.73 -3.16 8.04
CA LYS A 53 7.06 -2.26 9.14
C LYS A 53 7.63 -0.95 8.57
N TYR A 54 7.12 0.18 9.03
CA TYR A 54 7.48 1.48 8.46
C TYR A 54 8.98 1.85 8.61
N SER A 55 9.67 1.29 9.62
CA SER A 55 11.12 1.48 9.80
C SER A 55 11.99 0.98 8.64
N ASP A 56 11.46 0.15 7.74
CA ASP A 56 12.24 -0.60 6.75
C ASP A 56 12.53 0.18 5.45
N ASN A 57 12.63 1.52 5.51
CA ASN A 57 12.97 2.39 4.38
C ASN A 57 12.05 2.20 3.16
N CYS A 58 10.87 2.81 3.21
CA CYS A 58 9.88 2.85 2.12
C CYS A 58 10.32 3.69 0.89
N ARG A 59 11.60 4.09 0.80
CA ARG A 59 12.09 5.10 -0.15
C ARG A 59 11.94 4.70 -1.62
N GLY A 60 11.88 3.40 -1.93
CA GLY A 60 11.79 2.84 -3.29
C GLY A 60 10.40 2.39 -3.77
N LEU A 61 9.34 2.60 -2.98
CA LEU A 61 7.99 2.11 -3.30
C LEU A 61 7.08 3.22 -3.83
N ARG A 62 6.24 2.88 -4.79
CA ARG A 62 5.13 3.72 -5.29
C ARG A 62 3.87 2.87 -5.30
N TYR A 63 2.76 3.42 -4.83
CA TYR A 63 1.54 2.63 -4.66
C TYR A 63 0.27 3.40 -4.94
N GLN A 64 -0.79 2.68 -5.29
CA GLN A 64 -2.09 3.26 -5.66
C GLN A 64 -2.99 3.42 -4.45
N GLU A 65 -2.91 2.49 -3.51
CA GLU A 65 -3.69 2.43 -2.27
C GLU A 65 -2.77 2.15 -1.09
N VAL A 66 -3.09 2.71 0.08
CA VAL A 66 -2.31 2.49 1.30
C VAL A 66 -3.18 2.33 2.53
N TYR A 67 -2.83 1.33 3.34
CA TYR A 67 -3.37 1.12 4.67
C TYR A 67 -2.31 1.50 5.70
N ILE A 68 -2.67 2.33 6.68
CA ILE A 68 -1.76 2.88 7.68
C ILE A 68 -2.31 2.53 9.07
N ASP A 69 -1.52 1.82 9.87
CA ASP A 69 -1.84 1.56 11.28
C ASP A 69 -1.95 2.90 12.04
N LYS A 70 -2.99 3.05 12.85
CA LYS A 70 -3.19 4.24 13.68
C LYS A 70 -2.04 4.49 14.65
N THR A 71 -1.26 3.48 15.02
CA THR A 71 -0.04 3.68 15.84
C THR A 71 1.00 4.57 15.16
N LEU A 72 0.99 4.66 13.82
CA LEU A 72 1.86 5.56 13.06
C LEU A 72 1.34 7.00 13.02
N TRP A 73 0.08 7.25 13.39
CA TRP A 73 -0.55 8.57 13.35
C TRP A 73 0.15 9.57 14.27
N ASP A 74 0.66 9.11 15.42
CA ASP A 74 1.36 9.95 16.39
C ASP A 74 2.63 10.58 15.81
N ASN A 75 3.14 10.06 14.68
CA ASN A 75 4.21 10.68 13.91
C ASN A 75 3.70 11.24 12.57
N ALA A 76 3.23 12.49 12.59
CA ALA A 76 2.72 13.18 11.41
C ALA A 76 3.72 13.22 10.24
N TYR A 77 5.03 13.25 10.52
CA TYR A 77 6.06 13.20 9.47
C TYR A 77 6.02 11.86 8.73
N ASP A 78 5.91 10.74 9.46
CA ASP A 78 5.90 9.41 8.86
C ASP A 78 4.69 9.22 7.94
N VAL A 79 3.50 9.60 8.42
CA VAL A 79 2.28 9.56 7.61
C VAL A 79 2.41 10.45 6.37
N SER A 80 3.00 11.63 6.49
CA SER A 80 3.23 12.51 5.33
C SER A 80 4.13 11.86 4.27
N VAL A 81 5.21 11.18 4.69
CA VAL A 81 6.14 10.50 3.79
C VAL A 81 5.47 9.31 3.09
N ILE A 82 4.61 8.58 3.80
CA ILE A 82 3.76 7.53 3.21
C ILE A 82 2.88 8.15 2.10
N ILE A 83 2.08 9.16 2.43
CA ILE A 83 1.14 9.77 1.48
C ILE A 83 1.86 10.34 0.25
N MET A 84 3.06 10.93 0.40
CA MET A 84 3.88 11.42 -0.72
C MET A 84 4.31 10.34 -1.73
N LYS A 85 4.23 9.06 -1.37
CA LYS A 85 4.56 7.93 -2.27
C LYS A 85 3.36 7.40 -3.05
N LEU A 86 2.15 7.80 -2.68
CA LEU A 86 0.91 7.48 -3.37
C LEU A 86 0.94 8.04 -4.80
N ARG A 87 0.49 7.25 -5.77
CA ARG A 87 0.40 7.61 -7.18
C ARG A 87 -0.97 7.22 -7.74
N PRO A 88 -1.61 8.09 -8.53
CA PRO A 88 -2.85 7.73 -9.21
C PRO A 88 -2.64 6.51 -10.13
N PRO A 89 -3.66 5.67 -10.33
CA PRO A 89 -3.60 4.55 -11.28
C PRO A 89 -3.29 4.99 -12.71
N CYS A 90 -3.61 6.24 -13.06
CA CYS A 90 -3.49 6.82 -14.38
C CYS A 90 -2.29 7.77 -14.50
N PHE A 91 -1.11 7.40 -13.99
CA PHE A 91 0.13 8.19 -14.14
C PHE A 91 0.69 8.12 -15.59
N ASP A 92 -0.18 8.23 -16.59
CA ASP A 92 0.19 8.58 -17.95
C ASP A 92 0.03 10.10 -18.08
N GLU A 93 1.13 10.79 -18.38
CA GLU A 93 1.40 12.22 -18.18
C GLU A 93 0.54 13.20 -19.01
N ARG A 94 -0.68 12.84 -19.41
CA ARG A 94 -1.53 13.69 -20.29
C ARG A 94 -2.95 13.91 -19.81
N ASN A 95 -3.40 13.19 -18.78
CA ASN A 95 -4.74 13.36 -18.22
C ASN A 95 -4.71 13.14 -16.71
N THR A 96 -4.09 14.07 -15.97
CA THR A 96 -4.40 14.22 -14.54
C THR A 96 -5.88 14.57 -14.46
N SER A 97 -6.73 13.55 -14.34
CA SER A 97 -8.16 13.75 -14.18
C SER A 97 -8.38 14.62 -12.95
N GLU A 98 -9.14 15.70 -13.09
CA GLU A 98 -9.56 16.62 -12.01
C GLU A 98 -10.32 15.91 -10.86
N LYS A 99 -10.48 14.58 -10.93
CA LYS A 99 -11.24 13.74 -10.00
C LYS A 99 -10.37 12.91 -9.05
N TYR A 100 -9.03 12.94 -9.15
CA TYR A 100 -8.19 12.15 -8.25
C TYR A 100 -8.13 12.80 -6.86
N ASN A 101 -8.88 12.24 -5.91
CA ASN A 101 -8.79 12.58 -4.50
C ASN A 101 -8.00 11.48 -3.77
N TRP A 102 -6.75 11.79 -3.42
CA TRP A 102 -5.86 10.84 -2.75
C TRP A 102 -6.42 10.28 -1.44
N LYS A 103 -7.31 11.02 -0.77
CA LYS A 103 -7.94 10.60 0.50
C LYS A 103 -8.77 9.33 0.34
N ASP A 104 -9.30 9.08 -0.85
CA ASP A 104 -10.12 7.90 -1.14
C ASP A 104 -9.27 6.61 -1.21
N TYR A 105 -7.94 6.75 -1.20
CA TYR A 105 -6.96 5.66 -1.33
C TYR A 105 -6.05 5.53 -0.09
N VAL A 106 -6.35 6.26 0.98
CA VAL A 106 -5.64 6.21 2.26
C VAL A 106 -6.59 5.71 3.33
N HIS A 107 -6.28 4.55 3.91
CA HIS A 107 -7.14 3.88 4.87
C HIS A 107 -6.42 3.70 6.20
N PHE A 108 -7.00 4.18 7.29
CA PHE A 108 -6.48 3.91 8.63
C PHE A 108 -7.12 2.66 9.21
N PHE A 109 -6.33 1.80 9.86
CA PHE A 109 -6.83 0.63 10.56
C PHE A 109 -6.42 0.66 12.03
#